data_AF-A0A5E4LV47-F1
#
_entry.id   AF-A0A5E4LV47-F1
#
_cell.length_a   1.000
_cell.length_b   1.000
_cell.length_c   1.000
_cell.angle_alpha   90.00
_cell.angle_beta   90.00
_cell.angle_gamma   90.00
#
_symmetry.space_group_name_H-M   'P 1'
#
loop_
_entity.id
_entity.type
_entity.pdbx_description
1 polymer ?
#
loop_
_entity_poly.entity_id
_entity_poly.type
_entity_poly.pdbx_seq_one_letter_code
_entity_poly.pdbx_strand_id
1 'polypeptide(L)'
;MTEQVIYRMSSEQPNNPEVAILGGAGTIKLNNLKARTASRLMDITKNILTGTGTSSITEWKTSLDHLSHVQNDMETIIAAYAELEQIRSRGGKRSKGVEQQ
;
A
#
# COMPACT_ATOMS: atom_id res chain seq x y z
N MET A 1 -6.57 12.63 -11.97
CA MET A 1 -5.14 12.41 -12.30
C MET A 1 -4.68 11.24 -11.46
N THR A 2 -4.07 10.19 -12.03
CA THR A 2 -3.41 9.16 -11.23
C THR A 2 -2.19 9.79 -10.55
N GLU A 3 -2.16 9.78 -9.22
CA GLU A 3 -1.01 10.26 -8.46
C GLU A 3 0.23 9.41 -8.78
N GLN A 4 1.38 10.07 -8.95
CA GLN A 4 2.66 9.40 -9.12
C GLN A 4 3.21 9.08 -7.73
N VAL A 5 3.38 7.79 -7.46
CA VAL A 5 3.80 7.27 -6.15
C VAL A 5 5.09 6.48 -6.23
N ILE A 6 5.56 6.08 -7.41
CA ILE A 6 6.83 5.37 -7.56
C ILE A 6 7.98 6.36 -7.31
N TYR A 7 8.58 6.25 -6.13
CA TYR A 7 9.74 7.03 -5.73
C TYR A 7 11.01 6.54 -6.43
N ARG A 8 11.22 5.23 -6.47
CA ARG A 8 12.41 4.62 -7.09
C ARG A 8 12.11 3.25 -7.69
N MET A 9 12.44 3.09 -8.97
CA MET A 9 12.38 1.79 -9.65
C MET A 9 13.43 0.83 -9.10
N SER A 10 13.11 -0.45 -9.12
CA SER A 10 14.00 -1.54 -8.71
C SER A 10 14.52 -2.24 -9.96
N SER A 11 15.84 -2.21 -10.20
CA SER A 11 16.45 -2.89 -11.35
C SER A 11 16.39 -4.42 -11.25
N GLU A 12 16.43 -4.95 -10.03
CA GLU A 12 16.40 -6.38 -9.75
C GLU A 12 14.97 -6.94 -9.72
N GLN A 13 14.00 -6.11 -9.31
CA GLN A 13 12.60 -6.51 -9.20
C GLN A 13 11.69 -5.41 -9.76
N PRO A 14 11.56 -5.27 -11.09
CA PRO A 14 10.89 -4.12 -11.71
C PRO A 14 9.42 -3.93 -11.28
N ASN A 15 8.72 -5.00 -10.92
CA ASN A 15 7.34 -4.97 -10.37
C ASN A 15 7.27 -4.70 -8.86
N ASN A 16 8.42 -4.51 -8.19
CA ASN A 16 8.52 -4.18 -6.77
C ASN A 16 9.36 -2.89 -6.55
N PRO A 17 8.87 -1.76 -7.08
CA PRO A 17 9.50 -0.47 -6.84
C PRO A 17 9.37 -0.05 -5.37
N GLU A 18 10.12 0.98 -5.02
CA GLU A 18 9.94 1.75 -3.80
C GLU A 18 8.93 2.86 -4.07
N VAL A 19 7.89 2.95 -3.24
CA VAL A 19 6.75 3.86 -3.38
C VAL A 19 6.65 4.82 -2.21
N ALA A 20 6.25 6.07 -2.46
CA ALA A 20 5.90 7.05 -1.46
C ALA A 20 4.46 6.80 -0.97
N ILE A 21 4.26 6.77 0.35
CA ILE A 21 2.96 6.46 0.94
C ILE A 21 2.06 7.70 0.87
N LEU A 22 0.91 7.58 0.21
CA LEU A 22 -0.10 8.64 0.14
C LEU A 22 -0.61 8.97 1.54
N GLY A 23 -0.77 10.27 1.82
CA GLY A 23 -1.22 10.75 3.14
C GLY A 23 -0.32 10.34 4.32
N GLY A 24 0.90 9.84 4.06
CA GLY A 24 1.83 9.35 5.05
C GLY A 24 3.25 9.89 4.86
N ALA A 25 4.11 9.58 5.83
CA ALA A 25 5.53 9.90 5.75
C ALA A 25 6.34 8.69 5.27
N GLY A 26 7.23 8.93 4.30
CA GLY A 26 8.26 7.99 3.90
C GLY A 26 7.92 7.10 2.70
N THR A 27 8.88 6.23 2.39
CA THR A 27 8.85 5.32 1.25
C THR A 27 8.94 3.87 1.72
N ILE A 28 8.40 2.96 0.93
CA ILE A 28 8.42 1.53 1.24
C ILE A 28 8.40 0.71 -0.05
N LYS A 29 8.98 -0.50 -0.04
CA LYS A 29 8.84 -1.44 -1.16
C LYS A 29 7.37 -1.84 -1.35
N LEU A 30 6.89 -1.87 -2.58
CA LEU A 30 5.49 -2.19 -2.91
C LEU A 30 5.03 -3.54 -2.30
N ASN A 31 5.88 -4.56 -2.32
CA ASN A 31 5.57 -5.85 -1.68
C ASN A 31 5.46 -5.74 -0.15
N ASN A 32 6.32 -4.93 0.49
CA ASN A 32 6.25 -4.70 1.93
C ASN A 32 5.02 -3.88 2.29
N LEU A 33 4.59 -2.95 1.44
CA LEU A 33 3.34 -2.21 1.60
C LEU A 33 2.13 -3.14 1.57
N LYS A 34 2.07 -4.08 0.62
CA LYS A 34 1.02 -5.11 0.55
C LYS A 34 1.00 -5.97 1.82
N ALA A 35 2.15 -6.46 2.27
CA ALA A 35 2.26 -7.25 3.49
C ALA A 35 1.81 -6.46 4.73
N ARG A 36 2.21 -5.19 4.84
CA ARG A 36 1.77 -4.28 5.91
C ARG A 36 0.27 -4.06 5.90
N THR A 37 -0.32 -3.84 4.72
CA THR A 37 -1.76 -3.65 4.54
C THR A 37 -2.53 -4.86 5.06
N ALA A 38 -2.09 -6.07 4.69
CA ALA A 38 -2.69 -7.31 5.15
C ALA A 38 -2.58 -7.47 6.68
N SER A 39 -1.41 -7.18 7.27
CA SER A 39 -1.21 -7.23 8.72
C SER A 39 -2.15 -6.26 9.46
N ARG A 40 -2.26 -5.01 9.00
CA ARG A 40 -3.15 -4.01 9.62
C ARG A 40 -4.62 -4.43 9.57
N LEU A 41 -5.06 -5.04 8.46
CA LEU A 41 -6.42 -5.59 8.34
C LEU A 41 -6.68 -6.73 9.34
N MET A 42 -5.69 -7.60 9.56
CA MET A 42 -5.78 -8.64 10.60
C MET A 42 -5.89 -8.02 12.00
N ASP A 43 -5.11 -6.98 12.28
CA ASP A 43 -5.17 -6.25 13.57
C ASP A 43 -6.53 -5.58 13.79
N ILE A 44 -7.08 -4.92 12.75
CA ILE A 44 -8.44 -4.34 12.80
C ILE A 44 -9.46 -5.43 13.14
N THR A 45 -9.40 -6.57 12.45
CA THR A 45 -10.33 -7.68 12.66
C THR A 45 -10.24 -8.19 14.11
N LYS A 46 -9.02 -8.40 14.63
CA LYS A 46 -8.78 -8.83 16.01
C LYS A 46 -9.30 -7.82 17.04
N ASN A 47 -9.07 -6.53 16.80
CA ASN A 47 -9.51 -5.47 17.71
C ASN A 47 -11.04 -5.36 17.73
N ILE A 48 -11.71 -5.42 16.58
CA ILE A 48 -13.18 -5.42 16.50
C ILE A 48 -13.77 -6.63 17.23
N LEU A 49 -13.24 -7.84 16.99
CA LEU A 49 -13.70 -9.06 17.67
C LEU A 49 -13.53 -9.00 19.19
N THR A 50 -12.49 -8.29 19.66
CA THR A 50 -12.28 -8.07 21.09
C THR A 50 -13.28 -7.04 21.63
N GLY A 51 -13.42 -5.90 20.93
CA GLY A 51 -14.31 -4.80 21.32
C GLY A 51 -15.78 -5.19 21.38
N THR A 52 -16.25 -6.10 20.53
CA THR A 52 -17.62 -6.66 20.60
C THR A 52 -17.84 -7.50 21.86
N GLY A 53 -16.79 -8.16 22.37
CA GLY A 53 -16.85 -8.97 23.59
C GLY A 53 -16.68 -8.18 24.89
N THR A 54 -16.02 -7.02 24.85
CA THR A 54 -15.58 -6.29 26.06
C THR A 54 -16.23 -4.92 26.26
N SER A 55 -17.08 -4.43 25.32
CA SER A 55 -17.62 -3.04 25.33
C SER A 55 -16.54 -1.96 25.47
N SER A 56 -15.31 -2.22 25.02
CA SER A 56 -14.19 -1.31 25.22
C SER A 56 -14.03 -0.33 24.05
N ILE A 57 -14.09 0.98 24.36
CA ILE A 57 -13.94 2.07 23.38
C ILE A 57 -12.53 2.16 22.77
N THR A 58 -11.52 1.65 23.49
CA THR A 58 -10.11 1.73 23.06
C THR A 58 -9.88 0.93 21.79
N GLU A 59 -10.40 -0.29 21.73
CA GLU A 59 -10.27 -1.23 20.62
C GLU A 59 -10.95 -0.69 19.37
N TRP A 60 -12.11 -0.04 19.53
CA TRP A 60 -12.79 0.68 18.44
C TRP A 60 -11.96 1.86 17.92
N LYS A 61 -11.38 2.67 18.81
CA LYS A 61 -10.51 3.80 18.41
C LYS A 61 -9.26 3.33 17.68
N THR A 62 -8.58 2.30 18.18
CA THR A 62 -7.39 1.72 17.52
C THR A 62 -7.75 1.13 16.16
N SER A 63 -8.90 0.48 16.04
CA SER A 63 -9.38 -0.05 14.74
C SER A 63 -9.64 1.06 13.73
N LEU A 64 -10.23 2.18 14.17
CA LEU A 64 -10.49 3.34 13.32
C LEU A 64 -9.18 3.98 12.83
N ASP A 65 -8.19 4.14 13.71
CA ASP A 65 -6.87 4.65 13.34
C ASP A 65 -6.20 3.76 12.28
N HIS A 66 -6.20 2.44 12.50
CA HIS A 66 -5.67 1.48 11.54
C HIS A 66 -6.40 1.51 10.19
N LEU A 67 -7.73 1.69 10.17
CA LEU A 67 -8.52 1.78 8.94
C LEU A 67 -8.06 2.94 8.05
N SER A 68 -7.79 4.10 8.63
CA SER A 68 -7.30 5.26 7.87
C SER A 68 -5.95 4.97 7.19
N HIS A 69 -5.06 4.28 7.89
CA HIS A 69 -3.78 3.88 7.32
C HIS A 69 -3.90 2.79 6.25
N VAL A 70 -4.83 1.84 6.42
CA VAL A 70 -5.11 0.82 5.40
C VAL A 70 -5.64 1.45 4.13
N GLN A 71 -6.52 2.44 4.24
CA GLN A 71 -7.01 3.19 3.08
C GLN A 71 -5.84 3.83 2.30
N ASN A 72 -4.98 4.58 2.99
CA ASN A 72 -3.81 5.19 2.39
C ASN A 72 -2.87 4.16 1.73
N ASP A 73 -2.64 3.02 2.40
CA ASP A 73 -1.81 1.94 1.86
C ASP A 73 -2.43 1.35 0.58
N MET A 74 -3.75 1.11 0.55
CA MET A 74 -4.46 0.61 -0.63
C MET A 74 -4.46 1.60 -1.79
N GLU A 75 -4.72 2.88 -1.52
CA GLU A 75 -4.66 3.94 -2.54
C GLU A 75 -3.26 4.03 -3.15
N THR A 76 -2.21 3.94 -2.32
CA THR A 76 -0.82 3.89 -2.78
C THR A 76 -0.54 2.66 -3.65
N ILE A 77 -1.03 1.48 -3.26
CA ILE A 77 -0.88 0.24 -4.05
C ILE A 77 -1.56 0.39 -5.42
N ILE A 78 -2.79 0.90 -5.46
CA ILE A 78 -3.55 1.11 -6.70
C ILE A 78 -2.80 2.11 -7.60
N ALA A 79 -2.36 3.24 -7.05
CA ALA A 79 -1.61 4.24 -7.78
C ALA A 79 -0.28 3.68 -8.34
N ALA A 80 0.43 2.88 -7.55
CA ALA A 80 1.68 2.25 -7.97
C ALA A 80 1.47 1.28 -9.14
N TYR A 81 0.39 0.48 -9.11
CA TYR A 81 0.06 -0.41 -10.22
C TYR A 81 -0.34 0.34 -11.49
N ALA A 82 -1.15 1.41 -11.35
CA ALA A 82 -1.49 2.27 -12.47
C ALA A 82 -0.24 2.94 -13.08
N GLU A 83 0.70 3.39 -12.25
CA GLU A 83 1.95 3.99 -12.70
C GLU A 83 2.90 2.97 -13.36
N LEU A 84 3.01 1.75 -12.82
CA LEU A 84 3.76 0.65 -13.45
C LEU A 84 3.22 0.33 -14.84
N GLU A 85 1.90 0.30 -15.01
CA GLU A 85 1.26 0.05 -16.31
C GLU A 85 1.51 1.21 -17.29
N GLN A 86 1.53 2.46 -16.81
CA GLN A 86 1.95 3.61 -17.61
C GLN A 86 3.43 3.52 -18.02
N ILE A 87 4.32 3.11 -17.11
CA ILE A 87 5.74 2.92 -17.42
C ILE A 87 5.90 1.79 -18.45
N ARG A 88 5.18 0.69 -18.29
CA ARG A 88 5.18 -0.46 -19.20
C ARG A 88 4.75 -0.06 -20.61
N SER A 89 3.61 0.63 -20.72
CA SER A 89 3.02 1.06 -21.99
C SER A 89 3.86 2.10 -22.74
N ARG A 90 4.55 3.01 -22.03
CA ARG A 90 5.47 3.99 -22.63
C ARG A 90 6.73 3.36 -23.22
N GLY A 91 7.14 2.18 -22.73
CA GLY A 91 8.35 1.51 -23.17
C GLY A 91 9.66 2.15 -22.68
N GLY A 92 10.79 1.70 -23.23
CA GLY A 92 12.13 2.23 -22.94
C GLY A 92 12.88 1.55 -21.79
N LYS A 93 14.00 2.14 -21.35
CA LYS A 93 14.90 1.50 -20.36
C LYS A 93 14.21 1.20 -19.02
N ARG A 94 13.27 2.05 -18.59
CA ARG A 94 12.55 1.92 -17.31
C ARG A 94 11.41 0.90 -17.35
N SER A 95 10.93 0.51 -18.53
CA SER A 95 9.86 -0.50 -18.68
C SER A 95 10.42 -1.93 -18.74
N LYS A 96 11.74 -2.11 -18.84
CA LYS A 96 12.37 -3.42 -19.00
C LYS A 96 12.10 -4.29 -17.77
N GLY A 97 11.40 -5.40 -18.00
CA GLY A 97 11.03 -6.37 -16.95
C GLY A 97 9.83 -5.95 -16.11
N VAL A 98 9.16 -4.84 -16.42
CA VAL A 98 7.84 -4.52 -15.83
C VAL A 98 6.79 -5.36 -16.55
N GLU A 99 6.09 -6.19 -15.79
CA GLU A 99 5.05 -7.09 -16.29
C GLU A 99 3.68 -6.43 -16.15
N GLN A 100 2.68 -6.97 -16.86
CA GLN A 100 1.29 -6.56 -16.69
C GLN A 100 0.83 -6.93 -15.27
N GLN A 101 0.16 -5.99 -14.60
CA GLN A 101 -0.27 -6.09 -13.21
C GLN A 101 -1.75 -6.44 -13.10
#